data_AF-A0A2U2AKJ5-F1
#
_entry.id   AF-A0A2U2AKJ5-F1
#
_cell.length_a   1.000
_cell.length_b   1.000
_cell.length_c   1.000
_cell.angle_alpha   90.00
_cell.angle_beta   90.00
_cell.angle_gamma   90.00
#
_symmetry.space_group_name_H-M   'P 1'
#
loop_
_entity.id
_entity.type
_entity.pdbx_description
1 polymer ?
#
loop_
_entity_poly.entity_id
_entity_poly.type
_entity_poly.pdbx_seq_one_letter_code
_entity_poly.pdbx_strand_id
1 'polypeptide(L)'
;MVQPEKISEVLGKELIRRLENEEYIREDEELLYFREMQKIGKKDSMDIQTWAFYYALMKNETNALKYFRRSLYLGSEAFIENFLAYLLRTSRIQEFMRVTPRLRLKYRGDKSIMESICFTSLLKGDIEASRRDLEALIALKSDEMGKYQEYLTGFNAFIENSCFTEDDLKSLMDTYISIAEEHQLAVGKVVFDSSPQFKINDVEMMVYLPEAEINKIVDLDIELAFKLADIPKLNGKVFSASFNFYER
;
A
#
# COMPACT_ATOMS: atom_id res chain seq x y z
N MET A 1 -20.47 12.72 -33.76
CA MET A 1 -20.23 11.28 -33.88
C MET A 1 -19.44 10.83 -32.66
N VAL A 2 -20.00 10.00 -31.81
CA VAL A 2 -19.28 9.40 -30.67
C VAL A 2 -18.43 8.26 -31.27
N GLN A 3 -17.11 8.29 -31.06
CA GLN A 3 -16.26 7.17 -31.46
C GLN A 3 -16.63 5.93 -30.63
N PRO A 4 -16.72 4.73 -31.23
CA PRO A 4 -16.97 3.52 -30.47
C PRO A 4 -15.88 3.32 -29.41
N GLU A 5 -16.30 3.03 -28.18
CA GLU A 5 -15.40 2.82 -27.05
C GLU A 5 -14.48 1.63 -27.33
N LYS A 6 -13.19 1.77 -27.00
CA LYS A 6 -12.20 0.73 -27.25
C LYS A 6 -12.49 -0.49 -26.37
N ILE A 7 -12.43 -1.71 -26.92
CA ILE A 7 -12.72 -2.95 -26.17
C ILE A 7 -11.88 -3.05 -24.89
N SER A 8 -10.62 -2.62 -24.94
CA SER A 8 -9.73 -2.61 -23.77
C SER A 8 -10.22 -1.71 -22.64
N GLU A 9 -10.89 -0.61 -22.96
CA GLU A 9 -11.42 0.34 -21.98
C GLU A 9 -12.65 -0.23 -21.28
N VAL A 10 -13.61 -0.77 -22.05
CA VAL A 10 -14.82 -1.41 -21.51
C VAL A 10 -14.45 -2.60 -20.62
N LEU A 11 -13.63 -3.52 -21.15
CA LEU A 11 -13.22 -4.71 -20.40
C LEU A 11 -12.30 -4.33 -19.24
N GLY A 12 -11.43 -3.33 -19.41
CA GLY A 12 -10.55 -2.84 -18.35
C GLY A 12 -11.33 -2.34 -17.14
N LYS A 13 -12.37 -1.52 -17.35
CA LYS A 13 -13.25 -1.03 -16.28
C LYS A 13 -13.92 -2.18 -15.51
N GLU A 14 -14.43 -3.18 -16.22
CA GLU A 14 -15.05 -4.34 -15.58
C GLU A 14 -14.04 -5.18 -14.78
N LEU A 15 -12.85 -5.45 -15.33
CA LEU A 15 -11.82 -6.22 -14.63
C LEU A 15 -11.30 -5.46 -13.38
N ILE A 16 -11.19 -4.14 -13.43
CA ILE A 16 -10.86 -3.32 -12.25
C ILE A 16 -11.94 -3.49 -11.17
N ARG A 17 -13.22 -3.28 -11.54
CA ARG A 17 -14.36 -3.41 -10.62
C ARG A 17 -14.38 -4.79 -9.95
N ARG A 18 -14.18 -5.85 -10.74
CA ARG A 18 -14.10 -7.22 -10.21
C ARG A 18 -12.94 -7.38 -9.23
N LEU A 19 -11.77 -6.83 -9.54
CA LEU A 19 -10.60 -6.93 -8.66
C LEU A 19 -10.79 -6.13 -7.36
N GLU A 20 -11.47 -4.98 -7.40
CA GLU A 20 -11.87 -4.19 -6.23
C GLU A 20 -12.87 -4.93 -5.34
N ASN A 21 -13.73 -5.75 -5.93
CA ASN A 21 -14.70 -6.58 -5.20
C ASN A 21 -14.18 -7.99 -4.86
N GLU A 22 -12.92 -8.31 -5.20
CA GLU A 22 -12.34 -9.66 -5.03
C GLU A 22 -13.12 -10.78 -5.77
N GLU A 23 -13.81 -10.41 -6.84
CA GLU A 23 -14.59 -11.30 -7.71
C GLU A 23 -13.66 -11.97 -8.75
N TYR A 24 -12.81 -12.91 -8.31
CA TYR A 24 -11.88 -13.63 -9.19
C TYR A 24 -12.59 -14.39 -10.34
N ILE A 25 -11.90 -14.56 -11.47
CA ILE A 25 -12.43 -15.31 -12.62
C ILE A 25 -12.54 -16.78 -12.23
N ARG A 26 -13.74 -17.34 -12.41
CA ARG A 26 -14.02 -18.75 -12.14
C ARG A 26 -13.59 -19.63 -13.33
N GLU A 27 -13.39 -20.92 -13.08
CA GLU A 27 -12.95 -21.87 -14.12
C GLU A 27 -13.92 -21.94 -15.32
N ASP A 28 -15.23 -21.80 -15.08
CA ASP A 28 -16.26 -21.78 -16.13
C ASP A 28 -16.28 -20.47 -16.94
N GLU A 29 -15.68 -19.40 -16.42
CA GLU A 29 -15.57 -18.09 -17.06
C GLU A 29 -14.25 -17.91 -17.84
N GLU A 30 -13.22 -18.70 -17.52
CA GLU A 30 -11.86 -18.51 -18.01
C GLU A 30 -11.78 -18.47 -19.54
N LEU A 31 -12.41 -19.43 -20.22
CA LEU A 31 -12.37 -19.51 -21.68
C LEU A 31 -13.06 -18.31 -22.34
N LEU A 32 -14.12 -17.77 -21.72
CA LEU A 32 -14.83 -16.61 -22.21
C LEU A 32 -13.94 -15.37 -22.14
N TYR A 33 -13.38 -15.08 -20.96
CA TYR A 33 -12.48 -13.95 -20.78
C TYR A 33 -11.22 -14.07 -21.62
N PHE A 34 -10.64 -15.27 -21.74
CA PHE A 34 -9.47 -15.49 -22.58
C PHE A 34 -9.74 -15.11 -24.05
N ARG A 35 -10.91 -15.48 -24.60
CA ARG A 35 -11.30 -15.09 -25.97
C ARG A 35 -11.51 -13.59 -26.12
N GLU A 36 -12.08 -12.91 -25.13
CA GLU A 36 -12.21 -11.45 -25.15
C GLU A 36 -10.85 -10.77 -25.07
N MET A 37 -9.96 -11.25 -24.21
CA MET A 37 -8.59 -10.75 -24.08
C MET A 37 -7.77 -10.94 -25.36
N GLN A 38 -7.98 -12.03 -26.12
CA GLN A 38 -7.32 -12.23 -27.42
C GLN A 38 -7.67 -11.16 -28.47
N LYS A 39 -8.79 -10.44 -28.32
CA LYS A 39 -9.17 -9.31 -29.19
C LYS A 39 -8.42 -8.03 -28.82
N ILE A 40 -7.80 -7.97 -27.64
CA ILE A 40 -7.07 -6.82 -27.14
C ILE A 40 -5.60 -6.94 -27.52
N GLY A 41 -5.05 -5.85 -28.06
CA GLY A 41 -3.64 -5.73 -28.39
C GLY A 41 -2.74 -5.74 -27.15
N LYS A 42 -1.47 -5.40 -27.35
CA LYS A 42 -0.47 -5.18 -26.26
C LYS A 42 0.38 -3.97 -26.56
N LYS A 43 -0.23 -2.96 -27.20
CA LYS A 43 0.47 -1.86 -27.87
C LYS A 43 0.57 -0.62 -26.97
N ASP A 44 -0.52 -0.25 -26.32
CA ASP A 44 -0.58 0.94 -25.47
C ASP A 44 -0.82 0.58 -23.99
N SER A 45 -0.80 1.61 -23.13
CA SER A 45 -0.96 1.46 -21.68
C SER A 45 -2.27 0.80 -21.31
N MET A 46 -3.38 1.16 -21.96
CA MET A 46 -4.70 0.61 -21.66
C MET A 46 -4.75 -0.89 -21.98
N ASP A 47 -4.31 -1.30 -23.17
CA ASP A 47 -4.24 -2.72 -23.55
C ASP A 47 -3.46 -3.54 -22.50
N ILE A 48 -2.27 -3.05 -22.15
CA ILE A 48 -1.32 -3.72 -21.27
C ILE A 48 -1.88 -3.79 -19.84
N GLN A 49 -2.53 -2.73 -19.38
CA GLN A 49 -3.20 -2.68 -18.09
C GLN A 49 -4.35 -3.69 -18.03
N THR A 50 -5.19 -3.77 -19.06
CA THR A 50 -6.29 -4.75 -19.11
C THR A 50 -5.74 -6.18 -19.04
N TRP A 51 -4.61 -6.47 -19.71
CA TRP A 51 -3.92 -7.76 -19.56
C TRP A 51 -3.41 -7.99 -18.14
N ALA A 52 -2.87 -6.96 -17.47
CA ALA A 52 -2.42 -7.09 -16.08
C ALA A 52 -3.57 -7.49 -15.14
N PHE A 53 -4.72 -6.82 -15.26
CA PHE A 53 -5.91 -7.13 -14.45
C PHE A 53 -6.51 -8.50 -14.75
N TYR A 54 -6.56 -8.90 -16.02
CA TYR A 54 -6.99 -10.25 -16.37
C TYR A 54 -6.15 -11.32 -15.66
N TYR A 55 -4.80 -11.22 -15.74
CA TYR A 55 -3.95 -12.19 -15.07
C TYR A 55 -4.02 -12.10 -13.54
N ALA A 56 -4.24 -10.90 -12.98
CA ALA A 56 -4.48 -10.72 -11.55
C ALA A 56 -5.76 -11.46 -11.09
N LEU A 57 -6.86 -11.32 -11.83
CA LEU A 57 -8.12 -12.01 -11.55
C LEU A 57 -8.06 -13.53 -11.77
N MET A 58 -7.16 -13.99 -12.64
CA MET A 58 -6.84 -15.41 -12.81
C MET A 58 -5.90 -15.97 -11.73
N LYS A 59 -5.49 -15.13 -10.75
CA LYS A 59 -4.45 -15.47 -9.75
C LYS A 59 -3.12 -15.92 -10.39
N ASN A 60 -2.87 -15.53 -11.65
CA ASN A 60 -1.63 -15.79 -12.36
C ASN A 60 -0.66 -14.63 -12.12
N GLU A 61 -0.09 -14.63 -10.93
CA GLU A 61 0.75 -13.55 -10.44
C GLU A 61 1.98 -13.26 -11.31
N THR A 62 2.62 -14.31 -11.82
CA THR A 62 3.82 -14.19 -12.68
C THR A 62 3.51 -13.33 -13.91
N ASN A 63 2.38 -13.61 -14.58
CA ASN A 63 1.96 -12.83 -15.73
C ASN A 63 1.42 -11.46 -15.32
N ALA A 64 0.64 -11.35 -14.25
CA ALA A 64 0.13 -10.06 -13.76
C ALA A 64 1.29 -9.07 -13.53
N LEU A 65 2.30 -9.47 -12.75
CA LEU A 65 3.49 -8.67 -12.48
C LEU A 65 4.27 -8.31 -13.75
N LYS A 66 4.38 -9.24 -14.71
CA LYS A 66 5.03 -8.98 -16.00
C LYS A 66 4.37 -7.81 -16.74
N TYR A 67 3.04 -7.74 -16.76
CA TYR A 67 2.33 -6.64 -17.42
C TYR A 67 2.35 -5.38 -16.57
N PHE A 68 2.10 -5.47 -15.25
CA PHE A 68 2.12 -4.33 -14.35
C PHE A 68 3.45 -3.59 -14.36
N ARG A 69 4.60 -4.30 -14.33
CA ARG A 69 5.93 -3.66 -14.39
C ARG A 69 6.15 -2.83 -15.67
N ARG A 70 5.37 -3.05 -16.73
CA ARG A 70 5.43 -2.21 -17.94
C ARG A 70 4.90 -0.79 -17.68
N SER A 71 4.06 -0.58 -16.66
CA SER A 71 3.55 0.76 -16.29
C SER A 71 4.69 1.75 -16.03
N LEU A 72 5.78 1.29 -15.40
CA LEU A 72 6.97 2.09 -15.09
C LEU A 72 7.63 2.72 -16.32
N TYR A 73 7.51 2.07 -17.48
CA TYR A 73 8.09 2.54 -18.74
C TYR A 73 7.10 3.35 -19.58
N LEU A 74 5.81 3.00 -19.52
CA LEU A 74 4.76 3.65 -20.30
C LEU A 74 4.34 5.00 -19.71
N GLY A 75 4.56 5.19 -18.42
CA GLY A 75 4.43 6.49 -17.76
C GLY A 75 3.01 6.96 -17.48
N SER A 76 2.01 6.09 -17.59
CA SER A 76 0.63 6.37 -17.18
C SER A 76 0.51 6.31 -15.65
N GLU A 77 0.11 7.43 -15.04
CA GLU A 77 -0.07 7.61 -13.59
C GLU A 77 -1.04 6.57 -13.03
N ALA A 78 -2.28 6.54 -13.53
CA ALA A 78 -3.27 5.54 -13.14
C ALA A 78 -2.77 4.09 -13.25
N PHE A 79 -1.96 3.75 -14.28
CA PHE A 79 -1.43 2.39 -14.39
C PHE A 79 -0.32 2.10 -13.37
N ILE A 80 0.46 3.10 -13.00
CA ILE A 80 1.44 2.99 -11.92
C ILE A 80 0.72 2.84 -10.58
N GLU A 81 -0.30 3.66 -10.30
CA GLU A 81 -1.11 3.55 -9.09
C GLU A 81 -1.72 2.15 -8.94
N ASN A 82 -2.31 1.62 -10.01
CA ASN A 82 -2.85 0.26 -10.04
C ASN A 82 -1.79 -0.82 -9.78
N PHE A 83 -0.57 -0.63 -10.29
CA PHE A 83 0.53 -1.54 -9.99
C PHE A 83 0.94 -1.47 -8.51
N LEU A 84 1.06 -0.26 -7.95
CA LEU A 84 1.42 -0.08 -6.55
C LEU A 84 0.35 -0.67 -5.61
N ALA A 85 -0.93 -0.42 -5.91
CA ALA A 85 -2.04 -1.03 -5.20
C ALA A 85 -2.03 -2.57 -5.31
N TYR A 86 -1.74 -3.11 -6.49
CA TYR A 86 -1.60 -4.57 -6.68
C TYR A 86 -0.48 -5.16 -5.80
N LEU A 87 0.68 -4.50 -5.71
CA LEU A 87 1.78 -4.96 -4.85
C LEU A 87 1.37 -5.02 -3.38
N LEU A 88 0.70 -3.98 -2.86
CA LEU A 88 0.24 -3.96 -1.47
C LEU A 88 -0.87 -5.01 -1.22
N ARG A 89 -1.83 -5.14 -2.13
CA ARG A 89 -2.93 -6.14 -2.03
C ARG A 89 -2.47 -7.59 -2.12
N THR A 90 -1.31 -7.83 -2.75
CA THR A 90 -0.71 -9.17 -2.85
C THR A 90 0.46 -9.35 -1.90
N SER A 91 0.55 -8.49 -0.88
CA SER A 91 1.51 -8.62 0.23
C SER A 91 2.97 -8.62 -0.23
N ARG A 92 3.25 -7.88 -1.32
CA ARG A 92 4.58 -7.68 -1.91
C ARG A 92 5.23 -6.39 -1.42
N ILE A 93 5.31 -6.25 -0.10
CA ILE A 93 5.73 -5.02 0.57
C ILE A 93 7.17 -4.67 0.18
N GLN A 94 8.10 -5.65 0.17
CA GLN A 94 9.48 -5.39 -0.29
C GLN A 94 9.56 -4.87 -1.73
N GLU A 95 8.74 -5.42 -2.65
CA GLU A 95 8.76 -4.97 -4.04
C GLU A 95 8.20 -3.55 -4.17
N PHE A 96 7.13 -3.24 -3.43
CA PHE A 96 6.58 -1.89 -3.31
C PHE A 96 7.66 -0.90 -2.82
N MET A 97 8.32 -1.19 -1.70
CA MET A 97 9.35 -0.33 -1.10
C MET A 97 10.58 -0.12 -1.99
N ARG A 98 10.84 -1.05 -2.93
CA ARG A 98 11.91 -0.97 -3.93
C ARG A 98 11.53 -0.12 -5.15
N VAL A 99 10.28 -0.21 -5.61
CA VAL A 99 9.80 0.46 -6.81
C VAL A 99 9.47 1.93 -6.52
N THR A 100 8.69 2.19 -5.48
CA THR A 100 8.05 3.49 -5.23
C THR A 100 9.03 4.66 -5.11
N PRO A 101 10.19 4.56 -4.40
CA PRO A 101 11.12 5.69 -4.29
C PRO A 101 11.68 6.19 -5.63
N ARG A 102 11.72 5.34 -6.66
CA ARG A 102 12.22 5.69 -8.00
C ARG A 102 11.24 6.58 -8.76
N LEU A 103 9.98 6.63 -8.35
CA LEU A 103 8.93 7.43 -8.97
C LEU A 103 8.99 8.90 -8.57
N ARG A 104 9.63 9.22 -7.43
CA ARG A 104 9.69 10.55 -6.83
C ARG A 104 10.08 11.65 -7.80
N LEU A 105 11.10 11.45 -8.64
CA LEU A 105 11.56 12.51 -9.54
C LEU A 105 10.56 12.82 -10.66
N LYS A 106 9.83 11.79 -11.11
CA LYS A 106 8.93 11.89 -12.27
C LYS A 106 7.52 12.36 -11.89
N TYR A 107 7.08 12.07 -10.66
CA TYR A 107 5.68 12.22 -10.25
C TYR A 107 5.51 13.14 -9.02
N ARG A 108 6.35 14.18 -8.86
CA ARG A 108 6.31 15.08 -7.68
C ARG A 108 4.98 15.81 -7.49
N GLY A 109 4.19 15.99 -8.54
CA GLY A 109 2.90 16.67 -8.50
C GLY A 109 1.70 15.72 -8.40
N ASP A 110 1.93 14.42 -8.50
CA ASP A 110 0.85 13.42 -8.43
C ASP A 110 0.63 13.03 -6.96
N LYS A 111 -0.55 13.39 -6.44
CA LYS A 111 -0.92 13.15 -5.04
C LYS A 111 -0.86 11.66 -4.68
N SER A 112 -1.48 10.80 -5.47
CA SER A 112 -1.62 9.36 -5.19
C SER A 112 -0.26 8.64 -5.18
N ILE A 113 0.60 8.97 -6.14
CA ILE A 113 1.97 8.44 -6.17
C ILE A 113 2.80 9.02 -5.02
N MET A 114 2.63 10.30 -4.67
CA MET A 114 3.30 10.90 -3.51
C MET A 114 2.86 10.29 -2.17
N GLU A 115 1.59 9.91 -2.02
CA GLU A 115 1.10 9.15 -0.86
C GLU A 115 1.80 7.80 -0.76
N SER A 116 1.95 7.09 -1.88
CA SER A 116 2.69 5.82 -1.91
C SER A 116 4.17 6.01 -1.53
N ILE A 117 4.79 7.10 -1.97
CA ILE A 117 6.16 7.46 -1.62
C ILE A 117 6.28 7.74 -0.11
N CYS A 118 5.39 8.56 0.43
CA CYS A 118 5.31 8.85 1.86
C CYS A 118 5.14 7.56 2.67
N PHE A 119 4.21 6.69 2.25
CA PHE A 119 3.97 5.41 2.89
C PHE A 119 5.22 4.52 2.87
N THR A 120 6.00 4.53 1.78
CA THR A 120 7.29 3.83 1.74
C THR A 120 8.30 4.36 2.74
N SER A 121 8.38 5.69 2.93
CA SER A 121 9.28 6.30 3.91
C SER A 121 8.90 5.90 5.34
N LEU A 122 7.59 5.87 5.64
CA LEU A 122 7.06 5.42 6.92
C LEU A 122 7.37 3.95 7.18
N LEU A 123 7.11 3.07 6.19
CA LEU A 123 7.45 1.64 6.28
C LEU A 123 8.95 1.36 6.43
N LYS A 124 9.82 2.26 5.97
CA LYS A 124 11.27 2.15 6.18
C LYS A 124 11.73 2.61 7.56
N GLY A 125 10.83 3.25 8.31
CA GLY A 125 11.18 3.98 9.52
C GLY A 125 12.14 5.15 9.28
N ASP A 126 12.19 5.71 8.06
CA ASP A 126 13.03 6.88 7.73
C ASP A 126 12.31 8.15 8.20
N ILE A 127 12.70 8.66 9.38
CA ILE A 127 12.00 9.76 10.06
C ILE A 127 12.06 11.03 9.21
N GLU A 128 13.25 11.36 8.69
CA GLU A 128 13.47 12.59 7.93
C GLU A 128 12.82 12.54 6.54
N ALA A 129 12.84 11.40 5.86
CA ALA A 129 12.09 11.24 4.62
C ALA A 129 10.58 11.30 4.87
N SER A 130 10.07 10.67 5.93
CA SER A 130 8.65 10.69 6.27
C SER A 130 8.15 12.12 6.53
N ARG A 131 8.90 12.93 7.28
CA ARG A 131 8.61 14.35 7.50
C ARG A 131 8.55 15.12 6.19
N ARG A 132 9.61 15.02 5.37
CA ARG A 132 9.69 15.72 4.08
C ARG A 132 8.57 15.31 3.13
N ASP A 133 8.15 14.05 3.16
CA ASP A 133 7.10 13.53 2.29
C ASP A 133 5.71 14.01 2.71
N LEU A 134 5.44 14.02 4.02
CA LEU A 134 4.21 14.62 4.57
C LEU A 134 4.14 16.11 4.30
N GLU A 135 5.24 16.85 4.48
CA GLU A 135 5.33 18.27 4.13
C GLU A 135 5.08 18.52 2.63
N ALA A 136 5.62 17.65 1.76
CA ALA A 136 5.37 17.73 0.32
C ALA A 136 3.89 17.51 -0.01
N LEU A 137 3.23 16.53 0.63
CA LEU A 137 1.79 16.27 0.46
C LEU A 137 0.94 17.46 0.93
N ILE A 138 1.29 18.08 2.06
CA ILE A 138 0.66 19.31 2.55
C ILE A 138 0.84 20.45 1.52
N ALA A 139 2.03 20.57 0.94
CA ALA A 139 2.35 21.61 -0.04
C ALA A 139 1.60 21.46 -1.38
N LEU A 140 1.06 20.28 -1.71
CA LEU A 140 0.21 20.09 -2.89
C LEU A 140 -1.14 20.81 -2.78
N LYS A 141 -1.52 21.31 -1.59
CA LYS A 141 -2.77 22.06 -1.33
C LYS A 141 -4.02 21.35 -1.85
N SER A 142 -4.05 20.04 -1.65
CA SER A 142 -5.24 19.23 -1.92
C SER A 142 -6.33 19.46 -0.87
N ASP A 143 -7.52 18.94 -1.14
CA ASP A 143 -8.63 18.84 -0.20
C ASP A 143 -8.29 18.08 1.09
N GLU A 144 -7.31 17.17 1.04
CA GLU A 144 -6.85 16.38 2.19
C GLU A 144 -5.70 17.02 2.98
N MET A 145 -5.33 18.27 2.70
CA MET A 145 -4.22 18.96 3.39
C MET A 145 -4.33 18.87 4.93
N GLY A 146 -5.53 19.07 5.49
CA GLY A 146 -5.77 18.98 6.94
C GLY A 146 -5.41 17.61 7.53
N LYS A 147 -5.79 16.53 6.83
CA LYS A 147 -5.47 15.15 7.21
C LYS A 147 -3.97 14.90 7.24
N TYR A 148 -3.22 15.37 6.24
CA TYR A 148 -1.75 15.21 6.25
C TYR A 148 -1.09 16.04 7.35
N GLN A 149 -1.64 17.21 7.68
CA GLN A 149 -1.13 18.05 8.75
C GLN A 149 -1.37 17.45 10.14
N GLU A 150 -2.56 16.89 10.37
CA GLU A 150 -2.85 16.08 11.56
C GLU A 150 -1.90 14.89 11.64
N TYR A 151 -1.68 14.20 10.51
CA TYR A 151 -0.81 13.04 10.50
C TYR A 151 0.66 13.37 10.78
N LEU A 152 1.18 14.46 10.21
CA LEU A 152 2.53 14.97 10.53
C LEU A 152 2.65 15.38 12.00
N THR A 153 1.59 15.97 12.57
CA THR A 153 1.57 16.35 13.99
C THR A 153 1.62 15.11 14.89
N GLY A 154 0.78 14.11 14.62
CA GLY A 154 0.78 12.83 15.34
C GLY A 154 2.10 12.07 15.22
N PHE A 155 2.67 12.00 14.00
CA PHE A 155 3.97 11.38 13.76
C PHE A 155 5.09 12.07 14.55
N ASN A 156 5.20 13.40 14.47
CA ASN A 156 6.24 14.13 15.21
C ASN A 156 6.07 13.98 16.73
N ALA A 157 4.85 14.09 17.23
CA ALA A 157 4.57 13.90 18.66
C ALA A 157 4.93 12.47 19.11
N PHE A 158 4.60 11.44 18.32
CA PHE A 158 5.00 10.07 18.61
C PHE A 158 6.53 9.95 18.72
N ILE A 159 7.28 10.46 17.74
CA ILE A 159 8.75 10.37 17.73
C ILE A 159 9.37 11.08 18.94
N GLU A 160 8.91 12.29 19.24
CA GLU A 160 9.43 13.08 20.35
C GLU A 160 9.10 12.44 21.71
N ASN A 161 7.86 12.03 21.93
CA ASN A 161 7.39 11.53 23.22
C ASN A 161 7.81 10.09 23.51
N SER A 162 7.97 9.25 22.48
CA SER A 162 8.54 7.91 22.62
C SER A 162 10.08 7.94 22.66
N CYS A 163 10.70 9.07 22.32
CA CYS A 163 12.14 9.25 22.14
C CYS A 163 12.73 8.24 21.16
N PHE A 164 12.02 7.94 20.07
CA PHE A 164 12.48 7.02 19.03
C PHE A 164 13.60 7.66 18.20
N THR A 165 14.68 6.92 18.01
CA THR A 165 15.67 7.19 16.97
C THR A 165 15.21 6.58 15.63
N GLU A 166 15.85 6.96 14.53
CA GLU A 166 15.57 6.35 13.22
C GLU A 166 15.79 4.83 13.25
N ASP A 167 16.84 4.36 13.92
CA ASP A 167 17.10 2.93 14.09
C ASP A 167 16.01 2.24 14.91
N ASP A 168 15.44 2.90 15.93
CA ASP A 168 14.34 2.35 16.74
C ASP A 168 13.08 2.16 15.86
N LEU A 169 12.68 3.21 15.16
CA LEU A 169 11.50 3.17 14.28
C LEU A 169 11.67 2.16 13.17
N LYS A 170 12.86 2.09 12.55
CA LYS A 170 13.17 1.12 11.51
C LYS A 170 12.99 -0.31 12.01
N SER A 171 13.50 -0.66 13.19
CA SER A 171 13.31 -2.02 13.70
C SER A 171 11.87 -2.35 14.06
N LEU A 172 11.11 -1.37 14.57
CA LEU A 172 9.67 -1.55 14.75
C LEU A 172 8.98 -1.83 13.41
N MET A 173 9.23 -1.02 12.38
CA MET A 173 8.61 -1.20 11.06
C MET A 173 9.06 -2.49 10.37
N ASP A 174 10.34 -2.86 10.46
CA ASP A 174 10.84 -4.14 9.95
C ASP A 174 10.12 -5.33 10.61
N THR A 175 9.79 -5.21 11.91
CA THR A 175 9.02 -6.24 12.64
C THR A 175 7.60 -6.35 12.13
N TYR A 176 6.91 -5.21 11.98
CA TYR A 176 5.58 -5.16 11.36
C TYR A 176 5.56 -5.80 9.96
N ILE A 177 6.53 -5.43 9.12
CA ILE A 177 6.64 -5.93 7.75
C ILE A 177 6.89 -7.44 7.76
N SER A 178 7.77 -7.95 8.63
CA SER A 178 8.03 -9.40 8.75
C SER A 178 6.75 -10.16 9.07
N ILE A 179 5.98 -9.70 10.06
CA ILE A 179 4.71 -10.32 10.44
C ILE A 179 3.71 -10.24 9.27
N ALA A 180 3.58 -9.08 8.63
CA ALA A 180 2.68 -8.91 7.49
C ALA A 180 3.04 -9.84 6.32
N GLU A 181 4.33 -10.04 6.01
CA GLU A 181 4.76 -10.94 4.95
C GLU A 181 4.58 -12.43 5.33
N GLU A 182 4.88 -12.80 6.57
CA GLU A 182 4.67 -14.16 7.11
C GLU A 182 3.18 -14.58 7.04
N HIS A 183 2.28 -13.63 7.32
CA HIS A 183 0.83 -13.84 7.29
C HIS A 183 0.16 -13.46 5.98
N GLN A 184 0.94 -13.07 4.97
CA GLN A 184 0.47 -12.59 3.65
C GLN A 184 -0.60 -11.49 3.74
N LEU A 185 -0.41 -10.54 4.66
CA LEU A 185 -1.34 -9.43 4.89
C LEU A 185 -1.14 -8.30 3.89
N ALA A 186 -2.26 -7.81 3.35
CA ALA A 186 -2.27 -6.57 2.59
C ALA A 186 -2.25 -5.38 3.56
N VAL A 187 -1.24 -4.52 3.44
CA VAL A 187 -1.09 -3.35 4.33
C VAL A 187 -1.69 -2.10 3.68
N GLY A 188 -2.50 -1.35 4.44
CA GLY A 188 -3.18 -0.14 3.98
C GLY A 188 -2.50 1.15 4.40
N LYS A 189 -2.29 1.35 5.70
CA LYS A 189 -1.65 2.55 6.24
C LYS A 189 -0.95 2.24 7.56
N VAL A 190 -0.02 3.10 7.96
CA VAL A 190 0.42 3.21 9.36
C VAL A 190 -0.29 4.41 9.97
N VAL A 191 -0.60 4.38 11.25
CA VAL A 191 -1.16 5.50 12.01
C VAL A 191 -0.26 5.74 13.21
N PHE A 192 0.03 7.00 13.51
CA PHE A 192 0.79 7.42 14.68
C PHE A 192 -0.09 8.36 15.49
N ASP A 193 -0.39 7.99 16.73
CA ASP A 193 -1.12 8.84 17.67
C ASP A 193 -0.26 9.10 18.91
N SER A 194 -0.39 10.29 19.46
CA SER A 194 0.32 10.65 20.68
C SER A 194 -0.49 11.65 21.49
N SER A 195 -0.77 11.26 22.73
CA SER A 195 -1.39 12.14 23.71
C SER A 195 -0.48 12.27 24.93
N PRO A 196 0.33 13.35 25.00
CA PRO A 196 1.25 13.58 26.11
C PRO A 196 0.56 13.61 27.47
N GLN A 197 -0.68 14.12 27.51
CA GLN A 197 -1.49 14.25 28.72
C GLN A 197 -1.79 12.88 29.35
N PHE A 198 -1.99 11.86 28.50
CA PHE A 198 -2.28 10.49 28.92
C PHE A 198 -1.06 9.56 28.81
N LYS A 199 0.11 10.10 28.41
CA LYS A 199 1.33 9.33 28.12
C LYS A 199 1.10 8.20 27.12
N ILE A 200 0.23 8.45 26.14
CA ILE A 200 -0.06 7.53 25.05
C ILE A 200 0.85 7.90 23.88
N ASN A 201 1.60 6.92 23.37
CA ASN A 201 2.32 7.01 22.10
C ASN A 201 2.05 5.71 21.37
N ASP A 202 1.13 5.77 20.42
CA ASP A 202 0.61 4.58 19.76
C ASP A 202 0.98 4.59 18.28
N VAL A 203 1.25 3.40 17.77
CA VAL A 203 1.44 3.17 16.34
C VAL A 203 0.66 1.94 15.93
N GLU A 204 -0.18 2.10 14.93
CA GLU A 204 -1.01 1.03 14.39
C GLU A 204 -0.63 0.75 12.95
N MET A 205 -0.43 -0.53 12.61
CA MET A 205 -0.40 -0.97 11.21
C MET A 205 -1.78 -1.46 10.80
N MET A 206 -2.40 -0.72 9.88
CA MET A 206 -3.71 -1.07 9.34
C MET A 206 -3.55 -2.08 8.22
N VAL A 207 -4.21 -3.23 8.36
CA VAL A 207 -4.20 -4.32 7.39
C VAL A 207 -5.61 -4.57 6.85
N TYR A 208 -5.69 -5.01 5.60
CA TYR A 208 -6.94 -5.49 5.01
C TYR A 208 -7.15 -6.94 5.42
N LEU A 209 -8.26 -7.20 6.09
CA LEU A 209 -8.73 -8.53 6.44
C LEU A 209 -10.22 -8.65 6.07
N PRO A 210 -10.66 -9.81 5.57
CA PRO A 210 -12.08 -10.11 5.50
C PRO A 210 -12.73 -10.00 6.89
N GLU A 211 -13.99 -9.59 6.96
CA GLU A 211 -14.71 -9.46 8.25
C GLU A 211 -14.66 -10.76 9.09
N ALA A 212 -14.75 -11.91 8.41
CA ALA A 212 -14.65 -13.23 9.03
C ALA A 212 -13.29 -13.52 9.69
N GLU A 213 -12.25 -12.76 9.35
CA GLU A 213 -10.87 -12.93 9.84
C GLU A 213 -10.43 -11.82 10.81
N ILE A 214 -11.30 -10.88 11.21
CA ILE A 214 -10.93 -9.77 12.12
C ILE A 214 -10.33 -10.28 13.43
N ASN A 215 -10.78 -11.43 13.95
CA ASN A 215 -10.22 -12.03 15.17
C ASN A 215 -8.73 -12.36 15.05
N LYS A 216 -8.18 -12.48 13.83
CA LYS A 216 -6.74 -12.69 13.58
C LYS A 216 -5.89 -11.53 14.09
N ILE A 217 -6.46 -10.31 14.22
CA ILE A 217 -5.75 -9.15 14.77
C ILE A 217 -5.16 -9.47 16.16
N VAL A 218 -5.91 -10.18 17.02
CA VAL A 218 -5.42 -10.55 18.36
C VAL A 218 -4.18 -11.44 18.28
N ASP A 219 -4.16 -12.40 17.36
CA ASP A 219 -3.01 -13.28 17.16
C ASP A 219 -1.79 -12.49 16.64
N LEU A 220 -2.01 -11.55 15.73
CA LEU A 220 -0.97 -10.66 15.21
C LEU A 220 -0.40 -9.74 16.28
N ASP A 221 -1.24 -9.20 17.17
CA ASP A 221 -0.81 -8.35 18.28
C ASP A 221 0.00 -9.13 19.32
N ILE A 222 -0.40 -10.37 19.62
CA ILE A 222 0.35 -11.27 20.50
C ILE A 222 1.74 -11.53 19.89
N GLU A 223 1.80 -11.88 18.61
CA GLU A 223 3.05 -12.12 17.90
C GLU A 223 3.94 -10.87 17.86
N LEU A 224 3.35 -9.71 17.58
CA LEU A 224 4.04 -8.42 17.58
C LEU A 224 4.64 -8.13 18.96
N ALA A 225 3.86 -8.28 20.03
CA ALA A 225 4.34 -8.06 21.39
C ALA A 225 5.54 -8.97 21.73
N PHE A 226 5.50 -10.25 21.35
CA PHE A 226 6.62 -11.15 21.54
C PHE A 226 7.86 -10.73 20.73
N LYS A 227 7.69 -10.45 19.44
CA LYS A 227 8.82 -10.03 18.57
C LYS A 227 9.43 -8.71 19.03
N LEU A 228 8.63 -7.75 19.52
CA LEU A 228 9.12 -6.46 20.03
C LEU A 228 9.84 -6.60 21.38
N ALA A 229 9.40 -7.51 22.26
CA ALA A 229 10.08 -7.78 23.52
C ALA A 229 11.52 -8.30 23.32
N ASP A 230 11.80 -8.92 22.17
CA ASP A 230 13.11 -9.42 21.79
C ASP A 230 14.03 -8.36 21.16
N ILE A 231 13.62 -7.08 21.10
CA ILE A 231 14.41 -5.98 20.52
C ILE A 231 14.96 -5.08 21.64
N PRO A 232 16.22 -5.26 22.09
CA PRO A 232 16.72 -4.62 23.31
C PRO A 232 16.72 -3.09 23.29
N LYS A 233 16.83 -2.48 22.11
CA LYS A 233 16.82 -1.01 21.96
C LYS A 233 15.46 -0.37 22.17
N LEU A 234 14.38 -1.15 22.10
CA LEU A 234 13.02 -0.69 22.41
C LEU A 234 12.72 -0.76 23.92
N ASN A 235 13.58 -1.42 24.71
CA ASN A 235 13.40 -1.52 26.16
C ASN A 235 13.41 -0.14 26.83
N GLY A 236 12.39 0.14 27.63
CA GLY A 236 12.23 1.40 28.36
C GLY A 236 11.69 2.56 27.52
N LYS A 237 11.41 2.35 26.23
CA LYS A 237 10.64 3.30 25.42
C LYS A 237 9.17 3.26 25.84
N VAL A 238 8.51 4.42 25.79
CA VAL A 238 7.09 4.55 26.13
C VAL A 238 6.29 4.57 24.84
N PHE A 239 5.80 3.41 24.41
CA PHE A 239 4.93 3.28 23.24
C PHE A 239 4.03 2.05 23.34
N SER A 240 2.96 2.03 22.56
CA SER A 240 2.17 0.86 22.20
C SER A 240 2.24 0.65 20.69
N ALA A 241 2.13 -0.61 20.28
CA ALA A 241 2.17 -1.02 18.89
C ALA A 241 1.14 -2.12 18.68
N SER A 242 0.29 -1.97 17.67
CA SER A 242 -0.76 -2.93 17.33
C SER A 242 -0.95 -3.07 15.83
N PHE A 243 -1.62 -4.14 15.43
CA PHE A 243 -2.32 -4.25 14.17
C PHE A 243 -3.78 -3.84 14.35
N ASN A 244 -4.37 -3.30 13.30
CA ASN A 244 -5.79 -2.98 13.28
C ASN A 244 -6.36 -3.22 11.88
N PHE A 245 -7.67 -3.40 11.75
CA PHE A 245 -8.28 -3.68 10.46
C PHE A 245 -8.66 -2.39 9.74
N TYR A 246 -8.45 -2.38 8.42
CA TYR A 246 -8.89 -1.30 7.55
C TYR A 246 -10.19 -1.70 6.85
N GLU A 247 -11.31 -1.12 7.28
CA GLU A 247 -12.58 -1.20 6.54
C GLU A 247 -12.44 -0.50 5.19
N ARG A 248 -12.93 -1.13 4.13
CA ARG A 248 -12.99 -0.56 2.78
C ARG A 248 -14.10 0.49 2.66
#